data_AF-A0A820EIE7-F1
#
_entry.id   AF-A0A820EIE7-F1
#
_cell.length_a   1.000
_cell.length_b   1.000
_cell.length_c   1.000
_cell.angle_alpha   90.00
_cell.angle_beta   90.00
_cell.angle_gamma   90.00
#
_symmetry.space_group_name_H-M   'P 1'
#
loop_
_entity.id
_entity.type
_entity.pdbx_description
1 polymer ?
#
loop_
_entity_poly.entity_id
_entity_poly.type
_entity_poly.pdbx_seq_one_letter_code
_entity_poly.pdbx_strand_id
1 'polypeptide(L)' 'MKTSIEHLPVELWISIFSYLEAHDLLQAFTNLNHYFNQLIASDYLLFHVRLGKTNHNPLEYAIHTYWS' A
#
# COMPACT_ATOMS: atom_id res chain seq x y z
N MET A 1 24.33 -17.66 -4.53
CA MET A 1 23.57 -17.13 -3.37
C MET A 1 22.15 -16.88 -3.83
N LYS A 2 21.14 -17.46 -3.17
CA LYS A 2 19.74 -17.08 -3.41
C LYS A 2 19.45 -15.85 -2.57
N THR A 3 19.59 -14.67 -3.14
CA THR A 3 19.04 -13.43 -2.55
C THR A 3 17.54 -13.42 -2.83
N SER A 4 16.76 -14.20 -2.07
CA SER A 4 15.30 -14.16 -2.24
C SER A 4 14.79 -12.84 -1.66
N ILE A 5 14.10 -12.06 -2.51
CA ILE A 5 13.56 -10.74 -2.20
C ILE A 5 12.53 -10.79 -1.07
N GLU A 6 11.99 -11.99 -0.83
CA GLU A 6 11.04 -12.33 0.23
C GLU A 6 11.62 -12.17 1.64
N HIS A 7 12.96 -12.15 1.78
CA HIS A 7 13.62 -11.89 3.06
C HIS A 7 13.79 -10.41 3.39
N LEU A 8 13.38 -9.50 2.49
CA LEU A 8 13.41 -8.08 2.80
C LEU A 8 12.41 -7.77 3.93
N PRO A 9 12.74 -6.83 4.83
CA PRO A 9 11.81 -6.33 5.83
C PRO A 9 10.50 -5.85 5.19
N VAL A 10 9.38 -6.14 5.87
CA VAL A 10 8.04 -5.84 5.37
C VAL A 10 7.82 -4.34 5.17
N GLU A 11 8.50 -3.52 5.97
CA GLU A 11 8.46 -2.06 5.92
C GLU A 11 9.01 -1.53 4.59
N LEU A 12 10.03 -2.17 4.02
CA LEU A 12 10.56 -1.80 2.72
C LEU A 12 9.54 -2.10 1.61
N TRP A 13 8.87 -3.25 1.70
CA TRP A 13 7.81 -3.58 0.76
C TRP A 13 6.64 -2.59 0.84
N ILE A 14 6.23 -2.20 2.04
CA ILE A 14 5.18 -1.20 2.24
C ILE A 14 5.61 0.15 1.66
N SER A 15 6.86 0.54 1.85
CA SER A 15 7.39 1.76 1.25
C SER A 15 7.34 1.70 -0.27
N ILE A 16 7.71 0.57 -0.90
CA ILE A 16 7.59 0.38 -2.35
C ILE A 16 6.12 0.45 -2.77
N PHE A 17 5.25 -0.25 -2.06
CA PHE A 17 3.82 -0.35 -2.31
C PHE A 17 3.08 0.98 -2.15
N SER A 18 3.59 1.90 -1.34
CA SER A 18 3.02 3.25 -1.20
C SER A 18 3.12 4.11 -2.46
N TYR A 19 4.00 3.77 -3.39
CA TYR A 19 4.13 4.46 -4.69
C TYR A 19 3.20 3.90 -5.76
N LEU A 20 2.53 2.78 -5.49
CA LEU A 20 1.66 2.10 -6.45
C LEU A 20 0.19 2.34 -6.09
N GLU A 21 -0.67 2.31 -7.11
CA GLU A 21 -2.08 2.24 -6.85
C GLU A 21 -2.50 0.85 -6.38
N ALA A 22 -3.54 0.78 -5.54
CA ALA A 22 -4.04 -0.51 -5.06
C ALA A 22 -4.42 -1.46 -6.20
N HIS A 23 -4.92 -0.94 -7.32
CA HIS A 23 -5.27 -1.74 -8.50
C HIS A 23 -4.02 -2.32 -9.18
N ASP A 24 -2.98 -1.50 -9.41
CA ASP A 24 -1.69 -1.93 -9.97
C ASP A 24 -1.04 -2.99 -9.08
N LEU A 25 -1.12 -2.80 -7.77
CA LEU A 25 -0.53 -3.67 -6.77
C LEU A 25 -1.19 -5.05 -6.78
N LEU A 26 -2.53 -5.08 -6.76
CA LEU A 26 -3.29 -6.32 -6.87
C LEU A 26 -2.99 -7.03 -8.19
N GLN A 27 -2.96 -6.30 -9.31
CA GLN A 27 -2.70 -6.90 -10.61
C GLN A 27 -1.29 -7.50 -10.72
N ALA A 28 -0.27 -6.78 -10.25
CA ALA A 28 1.12 -7.20 -10.41
C ALA A 28 1.53 -8.32 -9.45
N PHE A 29 0.98 -8.36 -8.23
CA PHE A 29 1.54 -9.19 -7.17
C PHE A 29 0.63 -10.32 -6.66
N THR A 30 -0.69 -10.32 -6.93
CA THR A 30 -1.63 -11.38 -6.47
C THR A 30 -1.36 -12.76 -7.10
N ASN A 31 -0.56 -12.82 -8.16
CA ASN A 31 -0.19 -14.06 -8.83
C ASN A 31 1.33 -14.31 -8.84
N LEU A 32 2.11 -13.55 -8.06
CA LEU A 32 3.56 -13.68 -8.10
C LEU A 32 4.01 -14.93 -7.32
N ASN A 33 3.67 -14.99 -6.04
CA ASN A 33 3.91 -16.15 -5.18
C ASN A 33 3.07 -16.05 -3.89
N HIS A 34 3.12 -17.10 -3.08
CA HIS A 34 2.37 -17.17 -1.83
C HIS A 34 2.73 -16.06 -0.84
N TYR A 35 4.00 -15.66 -0.76
CA TYR A 35 4.47 -14.62 0.16
C TYR A 35 3.82 -13.27 -0.17
N PHE A 36 3.84 -12.84 -1.43
CA PHE A 36 3.24 -11.56 -1.83
C PHE A 36 1.72 -11.58 -1.70
N ASN A 37 1.09 -12.73 -1.91
CA ASN A 37 -0.35 -12.88 -1.68
C ASN A 37 -0.72 -12.67 -0.21
N GLN A 38 0.06 -13.23 0.71
CA GLN A 38 -0.12 -13.00 2.15
C GLN A 38 0.14 -11.54 2.52
N LEU A 39 1.18 -10.93 1.95
CA LEU A 39 1.54 -9.54 2.22
C LEU A 39 0.44 -8.57 1.77
N ILE A 40 -0.16 -8.80 0.61
CA ILE A 40 -1.19 -7.92 0.03
C ILE A 40 -2.54 -8.09 0.71
N ALA A 41 -2.84 -9.29 1.17
CA ALA A 41 -4.00 -9.56 2.00
C ALA A 41 -3.82 -9.10 3.46
N SER A 42 -2.66 -8.56 3.85
CA SER A 42 -2.42 -8.16 5.23
C SER A 42 -3.15 -6.86 5.59
N ASP A 43 -3.78 -6.85 6.77
CA ASP A 43 -4.38 -5.64 7.34
C ASP A 43 -3.37 -4.49 7.48
N TYR A 44 -2.10 -4.85 7.70
CA TYR A 44 -0.99 -3.92 7.85
C TYR A 44 -0.74 -3.13 6.56
N LEU A 45 -0.72 -3.78 5.38
CA LEU A 45 -0.59 -3.09 4.11
C LEU A 45 -1.81 -2.22 3.82
N LEU A 46 -3.01 -2.77 4.07
CA LEU A 46 -4.28 -2.09 3.85
C LEU A 46 -4.37 -0.77 4.64
N PHE A 47 -3.87 -0.75 5.86
CA PHE A 47 -3.78 0.46 6.68
C PHE A 47 -2.84 1.51 6.06
N HIS A 48 -1.64 1.10 5.63
CA HIS A 48 -0.62 2.02 5.11
C HIS A 48 -0.91 2.54 3.69
N VAL A 49 -1.43 1.71 2.80
CA VAL A 49 -1.78 2.11 1.43
C VAL A 49 -2.99 3.05 1.42
N ARG A 50 -3.97 2.84 2.31
CA ARG A 50 -5.13 3.75 2.44
C ARG A 50 -4.73 5.12 3.01
N LEU A 51 -3.83 5.16 3.99
CA LEU A 51 -3.37 6.41 4.60
C LEU A 51 -2.41 7.19 3.68
N GLY A 52 -1.60 6.50 2.87
CA GLY A 52 -0.67 7.14 1.94
C GLY A 52 -1.35 7.90 0.79
N LYS A 53 -2.58 7.51 0.42
CA LYS A 53 -3.36 8.21 -0.62
C LYS A 53 -4.23 9.35 -0.09
N THR A 54 -4.49 9.41 1.22
CA THR A 54 -5.07 10.60 1.86
C THR A 54 -4.00 11.68 2.07
N ASN A 55 -3.32 12.08 0.99
CA ASN A 55 -2.61 13.36 0.92
C ASN A 55 -3.58 14.52 0.66
N HIS A 56 -4.90 14.28 0.67
CA HIS A 56 -5.84 15.34 1.01
C HIS A 56 -5.74 15.56 2.50
N ASN A 57 -5.03 16.64 2.85
CA ASN A 57 -5.03 17.22 4.17
C ASN A 57 -6.49 17.22 4.66
N PRO A 58 -6.86 16.47 5.72
CA PRO A 58 -8.26 16.34 6.14
C PRO A 58 -8.91 17.70 6.46
N LEU A 59 -8.10 18.73 6.68
CA LEU A 59 -8.51 20.14 6.75
C LEU A 59 -9.05 20.71 5.43
N GLU A 60 -8.47 20.38 4.26
CA GLU A 60 -8.97 20.86 2.96
C GLU A 60 -10.36 20.30 2.64
N TYR A 61 -10.60 19.02 2.93
CA TYR A 61 -11.91 18.40 2.71
C TYR A 61 -12.98 18.98 3.65
N ALA A 62 -12.61 19.27 4.91
CA ALA A 62 -13.51 19.93 5.86
C ALA A 62 -13.87 21.35 5.43
N ILE A 63 -12.91 22.14 4.92
CA ILE A 63 -13.18 23.49 4.45
C ILE A 63 -14.14 23.46 3.24
N HIS A 64 -13.91 22.58 2.27
CA HIS A 64 -14.80 22.47 1.11
C HIS A 64 -16.21 21.95 1.45
N THR A 65 -16.34 21.06 2.44
CA THR A 65 -17.64 20.45 2.77
C THR A 65 -18.51 21.35 3.65
N TYR A 66 -17.91 22.17 4.51
CA TYR A 66 -18.64 22.97 5.51
C TYR A 66 -18.75 24.47 5.16
N TRP A 67 -18.08 24.94 4.09
CA TRP A 67 -18.10 26.35 3.67
C TRP A 67 -18.56 26.56 2.22
N SER A 68 -19.25 25.56 1.62
CA SER A 68 -19.95 25.68 0.33
C SER A 68 -21.42 26.04 0.52
#